data_AF-A0A9X0FK70-F1
#
_entry.id   AF-A0A9X0FK70-F1
#
_cell.length_a   1.000
_cell.length_b   1.000
_cell.length_c   1.000
_cell.angle_alpha   90.00
_cell.angle_beta   90.00
_cell.angle_gamma   90.00
#
_symmetry.space_group_name_H-M   'P 1'
#
loop_
_entity.id
_entity.type
_entity.pdbx_description
1 polymer ?
#
loop_
_entity_poly.entity_id
_entity_poly.type
_entity_poly.pdbx_seq_one_letter_code
_entity_poly.pdbx_strand_id
1 'polypeptide(L)'
;MFKPFFNAGWTISDIQHALEWRTTPGLHGKEAWGALPQHDHETQSYIDYCRILRAAILHRMNQWRTATGEIMLSRSQRAAAASNHARAAARAATERRAQQAAQRPQLRSTASRGAAAARAALAAARRTRACS
;
A
#
# COMPACT_ATOMS: atom_id res chain seq x y z
N MET A 1 -15.85 1.20 10.23
CA MET A 1 -15.61 1.89 8.94
C MET A 1 -14.27 2.60 9.02
N PHE A 2 -13.27 2.20 8.22
CA PHE A 2 -11.96 2.86 8.21
C PHE A 2 -12.09 4.27 7.64
N LYS A 3 -11.43 5.26 8.27
CA LYS A 3 -11.48 6.64 7.79
C LYS A 3 -10.83 6.76 6.40
N PRO A 4 -11.31 7.63 5.50
CA PRO A 4 -10.86 7.73 4.10
C PRO A 4 -9.34 7.86 3.94
N PHE A 5 -8.67 8.49 4.91
CA PHE A 5 -7.22 8.70 4.94
C PHE A 5 -6.43 7.39 4.97
N PHE A 6 -6.90 6.39 5.74
CA PHE A 6 -6.25 5.08 5.81
C PHE A 6 -6.46 4.27 4.53
N ASN A 7 -7.61 4.39 3.88
CA ASN A 7 -7.84 3.78 2.56
C ASN A 7 -6.96 4.42 1.49
N ALA A 8 -6.61 5.70 1.63
CA ALA A 8 -5.66 6.41 0.79
C ALA A 8 -4.19 6.13 1.18
N GLY A 9 -3.93 5.19 2.10
CA GLY A 9 -2.58 4.76 2.49
C GLY A 9 -1.88 5.66 3.51
N TRP A 10 -2.58 6.59 4.17
CA TRP A 10 -1.98 7.42 5.22
C TRP A 10 -1.61 6.55 6.42
N THR A 11 -0.36 6.65 6.86
CA THR A 11 0.08 6.06 8.13
C THR A 11 -0.27 7.00 9.29
N ILE A 12 -0.20 6.49 10.53
CA ILE A 12 -0.35 7.31 11.74
C ILE A 12 0.70 8.44 11.77
N SER A 13 1.93 8.16 11.32
CA SER A 13 2.99 9.16 11.22
C SER A 13 2.67 10.26 10.21
N ASP A 14 2.00 9.93 9.10
CA ASP A 14 1.58 10.93 8.10
C ASP A 14 0.49 11.83 8.66
N ILE A 15 -0.44 11.27 9.44
CA ILE A 15 -1.49 12.03 10.13
C ILE A 15 -0.88 12.96 11.17
N GLN A 16 0.03 12.46 12.01
CA GLN A 16 0.72 13.29 13.01
C GLN A 16 1.51 14.40 12.34
N HIS A 17 2.29 14.07 11.31
CA HIS A 17 3.05 15.05 10.57
C HIS A 17 2.13 16.08 9.89
N ALA A 18 1.01 15.69 9.31
CA ALA A 18 0.05 16.62 8.71
C ALA A 18 -0.58 17.58 9.73
N LEU A 19 -0.82 17.12 10.96
CA LEU A 19 -1.33 17.96 12.05
C LEU A 19 -0.27 18.95 12.57
N GLU A 20 1.00 18.63 12.41
CA GLU A 20 2.15 19.38 12.91
C GLU A 20 2.85 20.25 11.84
N TRP A 21 2.63 19.96 10.55
CA TRP A 21 3.31 20.58 9.41
C TRP A 21 2.86 22.01 9.12
N ARG A 22 3.79 22.82 8.59
CA ARG A 22 3.69 24.28 8.47
C ARG A 22 4.05 24.71 7.05
N THR A 23 3.18 25.46 6.39
CA THR A 23 3.32 25.78 4.95
C THR A 23 4.15 27.02 4.63
N THR A 24 4.46 27.91 5.59
CA THR A 24 5.27 29.10 5.29
C THR A 24 5.92 29.69 6.52
N PRO A 25 7.20 30.12 6.46
CA PRO A 25 7.75 30.98 7.47
C PRO A 25 7.35 32.44 7.28
N GLY A 26 6.62 33.02 8.23
CA GLY A 26 6.33 34.43 8.35
C GLY A 26 7.42 35.18 9.12
N LEU A 27 7.69 36.43 8.72
CA LEU A 27 8.75 37.32 9.20
C LEU A 27 8.87 37.57 10.73
N HIS A 28 7.97 37.05 11.57
CA HIS A 28 7.92 37.34 13.01
C HIS A 28 7.73 36.09 13.88
N GLY A 29 8.54 35.05 13.69
CA GLY A 29 9.00 34.13 14.75
C GLY A 29 7.97 33.33 15.56
N LYS A 30 6.66 33.39 15.25
CA LYS A 30 5.62 32.57 15.90
C LYS A 30 4.66 31.99 14.86
N GLU A 31 5.18 31.06 14.07
CA GLU A 31 4.43 30.23 13.13
C GLU A 31 4.11 28.87 13.75
N ALA A 32 3.38 28.86 14.87
CA ALA A 32 2.76 27.63 15.30
C ALA A 32 1.31 27.69 14.82
N TRP A 33 0.82 26.64 14.19
CA TRP A 33 -0.59 26.33 14.39
C TRP A 33 -0.80 26.40 15.91
N GLY A 34 -1.76 27.19 16.37
CA GLY A 34 -2.13 27.17 17.79
C GLY A 34 -2.41 25.73 18.24
N ALA A 35 -2.39 25.47 19.54
CA ALA A 35 -2.84 24.18 20.04
C ALA A 35 -4.19 23.80 19.43
N LEU A 36 -4.45 22.49 19.25
CA LEU A 36 -5.80 22.07 18.90
C LEU A 36 -6.78 22.66 19.92
N PRO A 37 -8.01 23.04 19.51
CA PRO A 37 -9.02 23.52 20.43
C PRO A 37 -9.12 22.56 21.62
N GLN A 38 -9.06 23.11 22.84
CA GLN A 38 -9.27 22.37 24.07
C GLN A 38 -10.74 22.51 24.48
N HIS A 39 -11.28 21.52 25.20
CA HIS A 39 -12.64 21.61 25.69
C HIS A 39 -12.69 22.56 26.89
N ASP A 40 -13.47 23.61 26.77
CA ASP A 40 -13.87 24.42 27.92
C ASP A 40 -15.17 23.86 28.51
N HIS A 41 -15.06 23.22 29.67
CA HIS A 41 -16.19 22.58 30.35
C HIS A 41 -17.22 23.58 30.90
N GLU A 42 -16.83 24.84 31.09
CA GLU A 42 -17.68 25.88 31.70
C GLU A 42 -18.55 26.59 30.66
N THR A 43 -18.02 26.77 29.44
CA THR A 43 -18.67 27.62 28.42
C THR A 43 -19.12 26.86 27.18
N GLN A 44 -18.71 25.60 27.02
CA GLN A 44 -18.92 24.86 25.78
C GLN A 44 -19.53 23.47 26.03
N SER A 45 -20.62 23.17 25.31
CA SER A 45 -21.16 21.82 25.22
C SER A 45 -20.14 20.87 24.58
N TYR A 46 -20.02 19.65 25.13
CA TYR A 46 -19.12 18.62 24.59
C TYR A 46 -19.36 18.33 23.10
N ILE A 47 -20.61 18.44 22.63
CA ILE A 47 -20.97 18.26 21.21
C ILE A 47 -20.36 19.37 20.35
N ASP A 48 -20.43 20.62 20.82
CA ASP A 48 -19.85 21.77 20.12
C ASP A 48 -18.33 21.72 20.10
N TYR A 49 -17.72 21.30 21.21
CA TYR A 49 -16.30 21.02 21.28
C TYR A 49 -15.87 20.00 20.22
N CYS A 50 -16.54 18.85 20.18
CA CYS A 50 -16.25 17.79 19.20
C CYS A 50 -16.40 18.30 17.75
N ARG A 51 -17.40 19.13 17.49
CA ARG A 51 -17.64 19.74 16.18
C ARG A 51 -16.49 20.67 15.77
N ILE A 52 -16.06 21.54 16.69
CA ILE A 52 -14.97 22.51 16.46
C ILE A 52 -13.63 21.79 16.28
N LEU A 53 -13.33 20.82 17.14
CA LEU A 53 -12.11 20.00 17.04
C LEU A 53 -12.06 19.26 15.71
N ARG A 54 -13.17 18.65 15.29
CA ARG A 54 -13.26 17.95 14.00
C ARG A 54 -13.01 18.89 12.83
N ALA A 55 -13.58 20.10 12.85
CA ALA A 55 -13.36 21.10 11.81
C ALA A 55 -11.90 21.54 11.73
N ALA A 56 -11.26 21.78 12.88
CA ALA A 56 -9.84 22.15 12.96
C ALA A 56 -8.91 21.06 12.40
N ILE A 57 -9.15 19.79 12.75
CA ILE A 57 -8.40 18.65 12.22
C ILE A 57 -8.57 18.54 10.71
N LEU A 58 -9.81 18.60 10.21
CA LEU A 58 -10.08 18.50 8.77
C LEU A 58 -9.44 19.64 7.99
N HIS A 59 -9.47 20.86 8.51
CA HIS A 59 -8.82 22.00 7.89
C HIS A 59 -7.32 21.76 7.72
N ARG A 60 -6.61 21.36 8.78
CA ARG A 60 -5.17 21.07 8.71
C ARG A 60 -4.84 19.91 7.77
N MET A 61 -5.64 18.85 7.79
CA MET A 61 -5.46 17.72 6.87
C MET A 61 -5.70 18.11 5.40
N ASN A 62 -6.64 19.02 5.12
CA ASN A 62 -6.91 19.49 3.76
C ASN A 62 -5.78 20.40 3.23
N GLN A 63 -5.07 21.13 4.09
CA GLN A 63 -3.85 21.86 3.69
C GLN A 63 -2.73 20.91 3.22
N TRP A 64 -2.78 19.65 3.65
CA TRP A 64 -1.88 18.58 3.21
C TRP A 64 -2.30 17.89 1.92
N ARG A 65 -3.42 18.31 1.31
CA ARG A 65 -3.91 17.75 0.06
C ARG A 65 -3.52 18.64 -1.10
N THR A 66 -3.13 18.03 -2.21
CA THR A 66 -2.95 18.72 -3.48
C THR A 66 -4.29 19.22 -4.02
N ALA A 67 -4.27 20.12 -5.01
CA ALA A 67 -5.48 20.58 -5.69
C ALA A 67 -6.31 19.43 -6.31
N THR A 68 -5.67 18.29 -6.62
CA THR A 68 -6.32 17.07 -7.14
C THR A 68 -6.81 16.14 -6.01
N GLY A 69 -6.59 16.50 -4.75
CA GLY A 69 -7.00 15.73 -3.58
C GLY A 69 -6.02 14.64 -3.15
N GLU A 70 -4.85 14.55 -3.79
CA GLU A 70 -3.75 13.64 -3.45
C GLU A 70 -2.91 14.20 -2.29
N ILE A 71 -1.98 13.41 -1.77
CA ILE A 71 -1.20 13.77 -0.57
C ILE A 71 0.02 14.60 -0.97
N MET A 72 0.26 15.74 -0.30
CA MET A 72 1.53 16.48 -0.39
C MET A 72 2.65 15.77 0.39
N LEU A 73 3.12 14.63 -0.11
CA LEU A 73 4.23 13.91 0.52
C LEU A 73 5.53 14.72 0.40
N SER A 74 6.20 14.95 1.54
CA SER A 74 7.55 15.51 1.57
C SER A 74 8.51 14.63 0.77
N ARG A 75 9.63 15.19 0.29
CA ARG A 75 10.59 14.47 -0.58
C ARG A 75 11.15 13.21 0.11
N SER A 76 11.38 13.28 1.41
CA SER A 76 11.84 12.15 2.23
C SER A 76 10.76 11.08 2.42
N GLN A 77 9.50 11.47 2.59
CA GLN A 77 8.38 10.52 2.69
C GLN A 77 8.09 9.81 1.36
N ARG A 78 8.17 10.52 0.22
CA ARG A 78 8.11 9.87 -1.10
C ARG A 78 9.22 8.84 -1.28
N ALA A 79 10.44 9.17 -0.85
CA ALA A 79 11.57 8.23 -0.90
C ALA A 79 11.36 7.01 0.02
N ALA A 80 10.85 7.22 1.24
CA ALA A 80 10.55 6.14 2.17
C ALA A 80 9.41 5.22 1.66
N ALA A 81 8.34 5.80 1.13
CA ALA A 81 7.24 5.07 0.52
C ALA A 81 7.71 4.25 -0.71
N ALA A 82 8.52 4.84 -1.58
CA ALA A 82 9.12 4.13 -2.71
C ALA A 82 10.04 2.98 -2.24
N SER A 83 10.85 3.20 -1.20
CA SER A 83 11.68 2.16 -0.59
C SER A 83 10.85 1.00 -0.01
N ASN A 84 9.76 1.32 0.69
CA ASN A 84 8.84 0.32 1.25
C ASN A 84 8.15 -0.49 0.13
N HIS A 85 7.68 0.18 -0.92
CA HIS A 85 7.07 -0.47 -2.07
C HIS A 85 8.06 -1.38 -2.82
N ALA A 86 9.30 -0.92 -3.02
CA ALA A 86 10.35 -1.74 -3.63
C ALA A 86 10.66 -2.99 -2.79
N ARG A 87 10.73 -2.86 -1.46
CA ARG A 87 10.91 -4.01 -0.54
C ARG A 87 9.74 -4.98 -0.58
N ALA A 88 8.50 -4.48 -0.61
CA ALA A 88 7.32 -5.32 -0.74
C ALA A 88 7.30 -6.08 -2.07
N ALA A 89 7.63 -5.42 -3.19
CA ALA A 89 7.73 -6.04 -4.50
C ALA A 89 8.83 -7.11 -4.56
N ALA A 90 9.97 -6.87 -3.91
CA ALA A 90 11.06 -7.84 -3.80
C ALA A 90 10.61 -9.09 -3.03
N ARG A 91 9.90 -8.93 -1.89
CA ARG A 91 9.33 -10.05 -1.13
C ARG A 91 8.34 -10.86 -1.95
N ALA A 92 7.40 -10.19 -2.62
CA ALA A 92 6.44 -10.85 -3.51
C ALA A 92 7.13 -11.59 -4.68
N ALA A 93 8.25 -11.08 -5.20
CA ALA A 93 9.03 -11.77 -6.23
C ALA A 93 9.73 -13.01 -5.68
N THR A 94 10.29 -12.94 -4.46
CA THR A 94 10.90 -14.10 -3.80
C THR A 94 9.88 -15.18 -3.49
N GLU A 95 8.68 -14.82 -3.03
CA GLU A 95 7.58 -15.76 -2.78
C GLU A 95 7.15 -16.46 -4.06
N ARG A 96 6.97 -15.73 -5.17
CA ARG A 96 6.66 -16.32 -6.48
C ARG A 96 7.74 -17.30 -6.94
N ARG A 97 9.02 -16.97 -6.75
CA ARG A 97 10.13 -17.88 -7.07
C ARG A 97 10.12 -19.13 -6.19
N ALA A 98 9.84 -18.98 -4.90
CA ALA A 98 9.73 -20.10 -3.97
C ALA A 98 8.56 -21.04 -4.34
N GLN A 99 7.40 -20.48 -4.68
CA GLN A 99 6.24 -21.25 -5.16
C GLN A 99 6.55 -22.00 -6.46
N GLN A 100 7.19 -21.35 -7.42
CA GLN A 100 7.62 -22.00 -8.67
C GLN A 100 8.65 -23.10 -8.43
N ALA A 101 9.60 -22.89 -7.51
CA ALA A 101 10.58 -23.90 -7.12
C ALA A 101 9.92 -25.11 -6.46
N ALA A 102 8.89 -24.90 -5.63
CA ALA A 102 8.12 -25.96 -5.00
C ALA A 102 7.28 -26.78 -6.01
N GLN A 103 6.75 -26.15 -7.05
CA GLN A 103 5.91 -26.81 -8.07
C GLN A 103 6.74 -27.52 -9.18
N ARG A 104 7.98 -27.10 -9.41
CA ARG A 104 8.87 -27.64 -10.45
C ARG A 104 9.07 -29.17 -10.43
N PRO A 105 9.28 -29.82 -9.27
CA PRO A 105 9.44 -31.27 -9.22
C PRO A 105 8.21 -32.04 -9.71
N GLN A 106 7.01 -31.58 -9.31
CA GLN A 106 5.74 -32.20 -9.70
C GLN A 106 5.51 -32.04 -11.21
N LEU A 107 5.73 -30.84 -11.77
CA LEU A 107 5.59 -30.56 -13.20
C LEU A 107 6.57 -31.35 -14.08
N ARG A 108 7.81 -31.55 -13.60
CA ARG A 108 8.80 -32.41 -14.31
C ARG A 108 8.35 -33.86 -14.37
N SER A 109 7.77 -34.38 -13.29
CA SER A 109 7.29 -35.77 -13.22
C SER A 109 6.07 -36.04 -14.12
N THR A 110 5.18 -35.06 -14.31
CA THR A 110 4.02 -35.19 -15.20
C THR A 110 4.45 -35.05 -16.66
N ALA A 111 5.35 -34.11 -16.98
CA ALA A 111 5.90 -33.95 -18.32
C ALA A 111 6.67 -35.20 -18.80
N SER A 112 7.49 -35.83 -17.94
CA SER A 112 8.23 -37.04 -18.30
C SER A 112 7.31 -38.24 -18.57
N ARG A 113 6.26 -38.41 -17.76
CA ARG A 113 5.24 -39.45 -17.95
C ARG A 113 4.43 -39.24 -19.24
N GLY A 114 4.00 -38.01 -19.52
CA GLY A 114 3.31 -37.67 -20.76
C GLY A 114 4.18 -37.94 -22.01
N ALA A 115 5.46 -37.55 -21.97
CA ALA A 115 6.39 -37.82 -23.07
C ALA A 115 6.69 -39.32 -23.26
N ALA A 116 6.68 -40.12 -22.20
CA ALA A 116 6.82 -41.57 -22.29
C ALA A 116 5.57 -42.21 -22.94
N ALA A 117 4.36 -41.80 -22.53
CA ALA A 117 3.11 -42.28 -23.10
C ALA A 117 2.98 -41.92 -24.60
N ALA A 118 3.33 -40.69 -24.99
CA ALA A 118 3.31 -40.28 -26.39
C ALA A 118 4.29 -41.08 -27.26
N ARG A 119 5.49 -41.37 -26.75
CA ARG A 119 6.47 -42.21 -27.45
C ARG A 119 6.00 -43.67 -27.58
N ALA A 120 5.38 -44.21 -26.54
CA ALA A 120 4.81 -45.55 -26.58
C ALA A 120 3.66 -45.66 -27.60
N ALA A 121 2.76 -44.66 -27.66
CA ALA A 121 1.68 -44.60 -28.63
C ALA A 121 2.21 -44.50 -30.08
N LEU A 122 3.22 -43.65 -30.32
CA LEU A 122 3.84 -43.51 -31.63
C LEU A 122 4.54 -44.82 -32.07
N ALA A 123 5.23 -45.49 -31.16
CA ALA A 123 5.87 -46.78 -31.44
C ALA A 123 4.86 -47.92 -31.69
N ALA A 124 3.69 -47.87 -31.05
CA ALA A 124 2.60 -48.81 -31.32
C ALA A 124 1.99 -48.57 -32.71
N ALA A 125 1.70 -47.30 -33.06
CA ALA A 125 1.16 -46.92 -34.37
C ALA A 125 2.11 -47.24 -35.54
N ARG A 126 3.43 -47.14 -35.34
CA ARG A 126 4.42 -47.55 -36.34
C ARG A 126 4.45 -49.06 -36.55
N ARG A 127 4.25 -49.85 -35.50
CA ARG A 127 4.22 -51.32 -35.58
C ARG A 127 2.97 -51.84 -36.28
N THR A 128 1.80 -51.25 -36.00
CA THR A 128 0.56 -51.61 -36.70
C THR A 128 0.63 -51.27 -38.19
N ARG A 129 1.25 -50.13 -38.55
CA ARG A 129 1.41 -49.71 -39.95
C ARG A 129 2.48 -50.48 -40.74
N ALA A 130 3.39 -51.19 -40.05
CA ALA A 130 4.42 -52.02 -40.68
C ALA A 130 3.96 -53.47 -40.93
N CYS A 131 2.84 -53.90 -40.32
CA CYS A 131 2.21 -55.19 -40.55
C CYS A 131 0.97 -55.10 -41.47
N SER A 132 0.77 -53.96 -42.14
CA SER A 132 -0.23 -53.74 -43.19
C SER A 132 0.46 -53.80 -44.55
#